data_AF-A0A0A9Z4N7-F1
#
_entry.id   AF-A0A0A9Z4N7-F1
#
_cell.length_a   1.000
_cell.length_b   1.000
_cell.length_c   1.000
_cell.angle_alpha   90.00
_cell.angle_beta   90.00
_cell.angle_gamma   90.00
#
_symmetry.space_group_name_H-M   'P 1'
#
loop_
_entity.id
_entity.type
_entity.pdbx_description
1 polymer ?
#
loop_
_entity_poly.entity_id
_entity_poly.type
_entity_poly.pdbx_seq_one_letter_code
_entity_poly.pdbx_strand_id
1 'polypeptide(L)'
;MEDLDKFLSDFFCLVSTFCYDKAKEMVERERVMSRPGYLRAFFIQLLTLCEAEKTYYNLGFLSTKTKIFVNLRKDSSVRTMYDGLRLELHRLEGLPSSSNDPVALEIEKTVTPLASQLCHFSTARQQLIDLYEKIYNLGIGTKHIKYEELRGQVEAIIEMHVLP
;
A
#
# COMPACT_ATOMS: atom_id res chain seq x y z
N MET A 1 24.55 -0.81 0.81
CA MET A 1 23.61 0.19 1.36
C MET A 1 23.12 1.06 0.22
N GLU A 2 24.00 1.78 -0.48
CA GLU A 2 23.65 2.57 -1.68
C GLU A 2 22.82 1.80 -2.71
N ASP A 3 23.12 0.51 -2.95
CA ASP A 3 22.34 -0.32 -3.87
C ASP A 3 20.89 -0.55 -3.43
N LEU A 4 20.64 -0.75 -2.13
CA LEU A 4 19.29 -0.97 -1.59
C LEU A 4 18.50 0.33 -1.59
N ASP A 5 19.11 1.44 -1.16
CA ASP A 5 18.45 2.75 -1.14
C ASP A 5 18.11 3.22 -2.55
N LYS A 6 19.03 3.03 -3.50
CA LYS A 6 18.79 3.30 -4.92
C LYS A 6 17.66 2.43 -5.47
N PHE A 7 17.67 1.14 -5.18
CA PHE A 7 16.60 0.23 -5.59
C PHE A 7 15.23 0.69 -5.06
N LEU A 8 15.15 1.04 -3.78
CA LEU A 8 13.90 1.49 -3.15
C LEU A 8 13.43 2.81 -3.74
N SER A 9 14.34 3.75 -3.99
CA SER A 9 14.04 5.00 -4.68
C SER A 9 13.46 4.75 -6.07
N ASP A 10 14.12 3.91 -6.88
CA ASP A 10 13.67 3.57 -8.23
C ASP A 10 12.29 2.86 -8.18
N PHE A 11 12.09 1.99 -7.19
CA PHE A 11 10.83 1.28 -6.98
C PHE A 11 9.68 2.25 -6.69
N PHE A 12 9.85 3.12 -5.69
CA PHE A 12 8.81 4.07 -5.32
C PHE A 12 8.56 5.12 -6.41
N CYS A 13 9.58 5.47 -7.19
CA CYS A 13 9.40 6.28 -8.39
C CYS A 13 8.45 5.59 -9.38
N LEU A 14 8.66 4.31 -9.70
CA LEU A 14 7.78 3.56 -10.60
C LEU A 14 6.35 3.44 -10.07
N VAL A 15 6.18 3.18 -8.77
CA VAL A 15 4.86 3.12 -8.12
C VAL A 15 4.16 4.48 -8.22
N SER A 16 4.86 5.58 -7.98
CA SER A 16 4.30 6.94 -8.06
C SER A 16 3.86 7.33 -9.47
N THR A 17 4.48 6.75 -10.50
CA THR A 17 4.13 6.96 -11.91
C THR A 17 3.23 5.85 -12.47
N PHE A 18 2.51 5.12 -11.61
CA PHE A 18 1.55 4.07 -11.97
C PHE A 18 2.15 2.91 -12.79
N CYS A 19 3.47 2.74 -12.78
CA CYS A 19 4.20 1.72 -13.54
C CYS A 19 4.31 0.41 -12.75
N TYR A 20 3.17 -0.11 -12.26
CA TYR A 20 3.11 -1.22 -11.31
C TYR A 20 3.69 -2.53 -11.85
N ASP A 21 3.47 -2.85 -13.12
CA ASP A 21 4.00 -4.08 -13.73
C ASP A 21 5.54 -4.05 -13.79
N LYS A 22 6.11 -2.91 -14.17
CA LYS A 22 7.57 -2.71 -14.18
C LYS A 22 8.16 -2.71 -12.76
N ALA A 23 7.48 -2.09 -11.80
CA ALA A 23 7.89 -2.11 -10.40
C ALA A 23 7.91 -3.54 -9.84
N LYS A 24 6.87 -4.32 -10.16
CA LYS A 24 6.73 -5.72 -9.77
C LYS A 24 7.85 -6.60 -10.34
N GLU A 25 8.10 -6.51 -11.65
CA GLU A 25 9.20 -7.23 -12.31
C GLU A 25 10.57 -6.92 -11.68
N MET A 26 10.77 -5.65 -11.31
CA MET A 26 12.01 -5.20 -10.66
C MET A 26 12.18 -5.84 -9.28
N VAL A 27 11.12 -5.85 -8.46
CA VAL A 27 11.13 -6.49 -7.14
C VAL A 27 11.30 -8.01 -7.26
N GLU A 28 10.67 -8.65 -8.24
CA GLU A 28 10.82 -10.10 -8.48
C GLU A 28 12.27 -10.48 -8.76
N ARG A 29 12.97 -9.69 -9.58
CA ARG A 29 14.40 -9.90 -9.88
C ARG A 29 15.26 -9.84 -8.62
N GLU A 30 15.14 -8.77 -7.84
CA GLU A 30 15.92 -8.61 -6.61
C GLU A 30 15.55 -9.65 -5.54
N ARG A 31 14.27 -10.00 -5.44
CA ARG A 31 13.79 -11.01 -4.49
C ARG A 31 14.40 -12.39 -4.75
N VAL A 32 14.59 -12.79 -6.01
CA VAL A 32 15.22 -14.08 -6.33
C VAL A 32 16.70 -14.08 -5.96
N MET A 33 17.39 -12.94 -6.09
CA MET A 33 18.79 -12.77 -5.72
C MET A 33 18.99 -12.60 -4.20
N SER A 34 17.95 -12.17 -3.47
CA SER A 34 18.01 -11.93 -2.03
C SER A 34 18.05 -13.21 -1.20
N ARG A 35 18.88 -13.19 -0.15
CA ARG A 35 18.92 -14.28 0.85
C ARG A 35 17.58 -14.39 1.58
N PRO A 36 17.13 -15.61 1.94
CA PRO A 36 15.98 -15.77 2.82
C PRO A 36 16.17 -14.97 4.13
N GLY A 37 15.10 -14.31 4.58
CA GLY A 37 15.14 -13.48 5.77
C GLY A 37 14.33 -12.20 5.60
N TYR A 38 14.69 -11.19 6.40
CA TYR A 38 13.96 -9.94 6.54
C TYR A 38 13.72 -9.22 5.20
N LEU A 39 14.78 -9.00 4.42
CA LEU A 39 14.72 -8.31 3.14
C LEU A 39 13.81 -9.02 2.14
N ARG A 40 13.93 -10.35 2.05
CA ARG A 40 13.11 -11.14 1.12
C ARG A 40 11.64 -11.13 1.52
N ALA A 41 11.35 -11.13 2.83
CA ALA A 41 9.99 -11.01 3.33
C ALA A 41 9.42 -9.62 3.04
N PHE A 42 10.22 -8.56 3.16
CA PHE A 42 9.83 -7.21 2.75
C PHE A 42 9.55 -7.09 1.25
N PHE A 43 10.40 -7.68 0.39
CA PHE A 43 10.15 -7.72 -1.04
C PHE A 43 8.84 -8.42 -1.42
N ILE A 44 8.43 -9.47 -0.68
CA ILE A 44 7.11 -10.08 -0.88
C ILE A 44 6.00 -9.05 -0.64
N GLN A 45 6.14 -8.20 0.37
CA GLN A 45 5.16 -7.15 0.65
C GLN A 45 5.16 -6.03 -0.40
N LEU A 46 6.31 -5.69 -0.98
CA LEU A 46 6.36 -4.76 -2.11
C LEU A 46 5.63 -5.29 -3.36
N LEU A 47 5.67 -6.60 -3.60
CA LEU A 47 4.87 -7.23 -4.66
C LEU A 47 3.37 -7.13 -4.37
N THR A 48 2.96 -7.42 -3.13
CA THR A 48 1.57 -7.26 -2.67
C THR A 48 1.10 -5.82 -2.83
N LEU A 49 1.94 -4.84 -2.49
CA LEU A 49 1.67 -3.42 -2.68
C LEU A 49 1.41 -3.08 -4.16
N CYS A 50 2.22 -3.59 -5.08
CA CYS A 50 2.03 -3.35 -6.53
C CYS A 50 0.66 -3.84 -7.00
N GLU A 51 0.26 -5.05 -6.58
CA GLU A 51 -1.05 -5.62 -6.92
C GLU A 51 -2.21 -4.82 -6.30
N ALA A 52 -2.05 -4.40 -5.04
CA ALA A 52 -3.05 -3.60 -4.34
C ALA A 52 -3.24 -2.24 -5.01
N GLU A 53 -2.15 -1.52 -5.30
CA GLU A 53 -2.18 -0.21 -5.98
C GLU A 53 -2.73 -0.31 -7.41
N LYS A 54 -2.37 -1.37 -8.16
CA LYS A 54 -2.94 -1.62 -9.49
C LYS A 54 -4.45 -1.85 -9.43
N THR A 55 -4.90 -2.63 -8.46
CA THR A 55 -6.33 -2.90 -8.24
C THR A 55 -7.06 -1.62 -7.81
N TYR A 56 -6.46 -0.84 -6.91
CA TYR A 56 -6.97 0.44 -6.46
C TYR A 56 -7.12 1.43 -7.61
N TYR A 57 -6.11 1.55 -8.47
CA TYR A 57 -6.10 2.46 -9.62
C TYR A 57 -7.23 2.19 -10.61
N ASN A 58 -7.65 0.93 -10.75
CA ASN A 58 -8.76 0.57 -11.62
C ASN A 58 -10.15 0.99 -11.07
N LEU A 59 -10.23 1.49 -9.83
CA LEU A 59 -11.45 1.98 -9.18
C LEU A 59 -12.63 1.00 -9.19
N GLY A 60 -12.35 -0.30 -9.31
CA GLY A 60 -13.36 -1.35 -9.43
C GLY A 60 -14.32 -1.40 -8.24
N PHE A 61 -13.88 -0.90 -7.07
CA PHE A 61 -14.68 -0.82 -5.85
C PHE A 61 -15.85 0.18 -5.92
N LEU A 62 -15.86 1.11 -6.89
CA LEU A 62 -16.94 2.11 -7.01
C LEU A 62 -18.23 1.56 -7.64
N SER A 63 -18.14 0.58 -8.55
CA SER A 63 -19.28 0.10 -9.33
C SER A 63 -20.22 -0.80 -8.51
N THR A 64 -21.53 -0.50 -8.52
CA THR A 64 -22.57 -1.28 -7.85
C THR A 64 -22.72 -2.71 -8.41
N LYS A 65 -22.51 -2.90 -9.72
CA LYS A 65 -22.46 -4.24 -10.34
C LYS A 65 -21.25 -5.03 -9.85
N THR A 66 -20.13 -4.33 -9.65
CA THR A 66 -18.90 -4.92 -9.12
C THR A 66 -19.02 -5.19 -7.62
N LYS A 67 -19.74 -4.38 -6.83
CA LYS A 67 -19.99 -4.63 -5.40
C LYS A 67 -20.71 -5.95 -5.15
N ILE A 68 -21.69 -6.33 -5.97
CA ILE A 68 -22.37 -7.63 -5.82
C ILE A 68 -21.39 -8.77 -6.09
N PHE A 69 -20.58 -8.68 -7.14
CA PHE A 69 -19.62 -9.72 -7.53
C PHE A 69 -18.38 -9.79 -6.61
N VAL A 70 -17.91 -8.65 -6.10
CA VAL A 70 -16.78 -8.53 -5.17
C VAL A 70 -17.19 -8.85 -3.73
N ASN A 71 -18.41 -8.53 -3.29
CA ASN A 71 -18.92 -8.99 -1.97
C ASN A 71 -19.08 -10.51 -1.91
N LEU A 72 -19.34 -11.18 -3.05
CA LEU A 72 -19.32 -12.65 -3.16
C LEU A 72 -17.92 -13.24 -3.08
N ARG A 73 -16.86 -12.43 -3.32
CA ARG A 73 -15.45 -12.82 -3.20
C ARG A 73 -14.72 -11.86 -2.25
N LYS A 74 -15.25 -11.75 -1.02
CA LYS A 74 -14.77 -10.90 0.08
C LYS A 74 -13.24 -10.96 0.28
N ASP A 75 -12.62 -12.08 -0.05
CA ASP A 75 -11.19 -12.33 0.04
C ASP A 75 -10.33 -11.62 -1.03
N SER A 76 -10.94 -10.98 -2.04
CA SER A 76 -10.23 -10.31 -3.16
C SER A 76 -10.45 -8.80 -3.26
N SER A 77 -11.13 -8.19 -2.28
CA SER A 77 -11.33 -6.75 -2.30
C SER A 77 -10.01 -6.02 -2.08
N VAL A 78 -9.83 -4.86 -2.72
CA VAL A 78 -8.64 -4.04 -2.53
C VAL A 78 -8.44 -3.65 -1.05
N ARG A 79 -9.52 -3.54 -0.27
CA ARG A 79 -9.45 -3.31 1.19
C ARG A 79 -8.77 -4.48 1.90
N THR A 80 -9.19 -5.71 1.58
CA THR A 80 -8.59 -6.95 2.12
C THR A 80 -7.12 -7.06 1.76
N MET A 81 -6.72 -6.62 0.56
CA MET A 81 -5.32 -6.58 0.14
C MET A 81 -4.49 -5.62 1.01
N TYR A 82 -4.98 -4.39 1.26
CA TYR A 82 -4.31 -3.45 2.15
C TYR A 82 -4.30 -3.93 3.62
N ASP A 83 -5.36 -4.57 4.10
CA ASP A 83 -5.39 -5.14 5.46
C ASP A 83 -4.36 -6.27 5.62
N GLY A 84 -4.29 -7.18 4.64
CA GLY A 84 -3.29 -8.25 4.62
C GLY A 84 -1.86 -7.72 4.51
N LEU A 85 -1.65 -6.71 3.67
CA LEU A 85 -0.36 -6.02 3.54
C LEU A 85 0.07 -5.40 4.88
N ARG A 86 -0.81 -4.65 5.54
CA ARG A 86 -0.55 -4.04 6.86
C ARG A 86 -0.21 -5.09 7.91
N LEU A 87 -0.97 -6.19 7.96
CA LEU A 87 -0.74 -7.27 8.92
C LEU A 87 0.67 -7.86 8.75
N GLU A 88 1.08 -8.17 7.52
CA GLU A 88 2.39 -8.72 7.26
C GLU A 88 3.53 -7.71 7.49
N LEU A 89 3.33 -6.43 7.16
CA LEU A 89 4.30 -5.37 7.45
C LEU A 89 4.49 -5.17 8.96
N HIS A 90 3.43 -5.15 9.77
CA HIS A 90 3.55 -5.13 11.23
C HIS A 90 4.25 -6.38 11.77
N ARG A 91 4.03 -7.55 11.15
CA ARG A 91 4.74 -8.77 11.52
C ARG A 91 6.25 -8.65 11.27
N LEU A 92 6.67 -7.85 10.29
CA LEU A 92 8.08 -7.53 10.07
C LEU A 92 8.63 -6.61 11.17
N GLU A 93 7.84 -5.71 11.75
CA GLU A 93 8.31 -4.86 12.86
C GLU A 93 8.58 -5.68 14.15
N GLY A 94 7.89 -6.81 14.33
CA GLY A 94 7.98 -7.65 15.52
C GLY A 94 8.97 -8.83 15.45
N LEU A 95 9.71 -8.99 14.36
CA LEU A 95 10.75 -10.04 14.27
C LEU A 95 11.97 -9.60 15.10
N PRO A 96 12.31 -10.27 16.22
CA PRO A 96 13.48 -9.88 16.99
C PRO A 96 14.74 -10.00 16.13
N SER A 97 15.57 -8.95 16.12
CA SER A 97 16.92 -8.92 15.53
C SER A 97 17.79 -9.98 16.20
N SER A 98 17.60 -11.23 15.81
CA SER A 98 18.29 -12.41 16.34
C SER A 98 19.61 -12.65 15.61
N SER A 99 19.91 -11.83 14.60
CA SER A 99 21.16 -11.87 13.86
C SER A 99 22.20 -10.94 14.48
N ASN A 100 23.30 -11.52 14.96
CA ASN A 100 24.53 -10.77 15.23
C ASN A 100 25.27 -10.35 13.93
N ASP A 101 24.63 -10.51 12.75
CA ASP A 101 25.18 -10.12 11.46
C ASP A 101 25.00 -8.60 11.26
N PRO A 102 26.10 -7.82 11.18
CA PRO A 102 26.04 -6.38 10.97
C PRO A 102 25.25 -5.98 9.70
N VAL A 103 25.31 -6.78 8.64
CA VAL A 103 24.62 -6.47 7.37
C VAL A 103 23.11 -6.61 7.54
N ALA A 104 22.66 -7.63 8.27
CA ALA A 104 21.25 -7.85 8.52
C ALA A 104 20.63 -6.74 9.39
N LEU A 105 21.36 -6.28 10.41
CA LEU A 105 20.92 -5.18 11.27
C LEU A 105 20.79 -3.86 10.51
N GLU A 106 21.70 -3.57 9.59
CA GLU A 106 21.63 -2.37 8.76
C GLU A 106 20.44 -2.41 7.78
N ILE A 107 20.16 -3.56 7.17
CA ILE A 107 18.98 -3.74 6.34
C ILE A 107 17.69 -3.50 7.14
N GLU A 108 17.63 -4.03 8.37
CA GLU A 108 16.49 -3.85 9.26
C GLU A 108 16.26 -2.36 9.56
N LYS A 109 17.31 -1.60 9.91
CA LYS A 109 17.22 -0.16 10.14
C LYS A 109 16.64 0.62 8.97
N THR A 110 16.92 0.23 7.73
CA THR A 110 16.32 0.85 6.53
C THR A 110 14.88 0.38 6.30
N VAL A 111 14.61 -0.91 6.45
CA VAL A 111 13.34 -1.52 6.05
C VAL A 111 12.23 -1.30 7.08
N THR A 112 12.52 -1.34 8.38
CA THR A 112 11.52 -1.14 9.45
C THR A 112 10.77 0.19 9.34
N PRO A 113 11.42 1.37 9.23
CA PRO A 113 10.69 2.63 9.08
C PRO A 113 9.88 2.68 7.78
N LEU A 114 10.37 2.07 6.69
CA LEU A 114 9.61 1.98 5.44
C LEU A 114 8.38 1.08 5.58
N ALA A 115 8.49 -0.05 6.28
CA ALA A 115 7.34 -0.90 6.56
C ALA A 115 6.26 -0.15 7.35
N SER A 116 6.66 0.64 8.35
CA SER A 116 5.76 1.49 9.12
C SER A 116 5.09 2.57 8.24
N GLN A 117 5.87 3.25 7.40
CA GLN A 117 5.33 4.23 6.43
C GLN A 117 4.35 3.58 5.45
N LEU A 118 4.61 2.36 4.99
CA LEU A 118 3.70 1.61 4.13
C LEU A 118 2.41 1.21 4.86
N CYS A 119 2.46 0.95 6.17
CA CYS A 119 1.25 0.77 6.99
C CYS A 119 0.41 2.04 7.06
N HIS A 120 1.03 3.20 7.28
CA HIS A 120 0.35 4.50 7.24
C HIS A 120 -0.25 4.78 5.87
N PHE A 121 0.54 4.61 4.80
CA PHE A 121 0.08 4.75 3.42
C PHE A 121 -1.13 3.86 3.09
N SER A 122 -1.08 2.59 3.49
CA SER A 122 -2.19 1.64 3.28
C SER A 122 -3.45 2.07 4.03
N THR A 123 -3.29 2.64 5.23
CA THR A 123 -4.41 3.18 6.01
C THR A 123 -5.03 4.39 5.31
N ALA A 124 -4.21 5.33 4.84
CA ALA A 124 -4.66 6.48 4.06
C ALA A 124 -5.40 6.05 2.79
N ARG A 125 -4.87 5.06 2.07
CA ARG A 125 -5.52 4.46 0.89
C ARG A 125 -6.91 3.94 1.22
N GLN A 126 -7.08 3.20 2.31
CA GLN A 126 -8.39 2.69 2.73
C GLN A 126 -9.39 3.82 3.02
N GLN A 127 -8.98 4.90 3.69
CA GLN A 127 -9.84 6.07 3.91
C GLN A 127 -10.21 6.77 2.61
N LEU A 128 -9.29 6.83 1.63
CA LEU A 128 -9.59 7.36 0.31
C LEU A 128 -10.59 6.48 -0.46
N ILE A 129 -10.61 5.16 -0.25
CA ILE A 129 -11.66 4.30 -0.81
C ILE A 129 -13.03 4.75 -0.28
N ASP A 130 -13.17 4.96 1.04
CA ASP A 130 -14.42 5.44 1.64
C ASP A 130 -14.85 6.79 1.06
N LEU A 131 -13.91 7.72 0.92
CA LEU A 131 -14.15 9.03 0.33
C LEU A 131 -14.62 8.91 -1.13
N TYR A 132 -13.93 8.13 -1.96
CA TYR A 132 -14.30 7.96 -3.36
C TYR A 132 -15.64 7.27 -3.53
N GLU A 133 -15.95 6.27 -2.69
CA GLU A 133 -17.27 5.65 -2.68
C GLU A 133 -18.36 6.65 -2.31
N LYS A 134 -18.11 7.53 -1.33
CA LYS A 134 -19.04 8.61 -0.97
C LYS A 134 -19.24 9.60 -2.12
N ILE A 135 -18.16 10.07 -2.75
CA ILE A 135 -18.21 10.98 -3.90
C ILE A 135 -19.00 10.33 -5.05
N TYR A 136 -18.73 9.07 -5.36
CA TYR A 136 -19.44 8.32 -6.40
C TYR A 136 -20.94 8.23 -6.11
N ASN A 137 -21.31 7.85 -4.88
CA ASN A 137 -22.71 7.73 -4.46
C ASN A 137 -23.45 9.09 -4.51
N LEU A 138 -22.77 10.18 -4.16
CA LEU A 138 -23.32 11.53 -4.29
C LEU A 138 -23.50 11.92 -5.76
N GLY A 139 -22.56 11.57 -6.63
CA GLY A 139 -22.60 11.87 -8.06
C GLY A 139 -23.69 11.14 -8.85
N ILE A 140 -24.02 9.90 -8.46
CA ILE A 140 -25.15 9.16 -9.06
C ILE A 140 -26.51 9.56 -8.47
N GLY A 141 -26.52 10.22 -7.31
CA GLY A 141 -27.72 10.66 -6.63
C GLY A 141 -28.32 11.91 -7.25
N THR A 142 -29.59 12.19 -6.93
CA THR A 142 -30.28 13.43 -7.35
C THR A 142 -30.17 14.55 -6.29
N LYS A 143 -29.47 14.29 -5.18
CA LYS A 143 -29.34 15.23 -4.07
C LYS A 143 -28.25 16.25 -4.35
N HIS A 144 -28.44 17.47 -3.86
CA HIS A 144 -27.43 18.52 -3.91
C HIS A 144 -26.15 18.09 -3.17
N ILE A 145 -25.00 18.21 -3.85
CA ILE A 145 -23.69 17.87 -3.29
C ILE A 145 -23.23 19.00 -2.36
N LYS A 146 -22.89 18.67 -1.11
CA LYS A 146 -22.31 19.62 -0.15
C LYS A 146 -20.79 19.60 -0.28
N TYR A 147 -20.24 20.42 -1.17
CA TYR A 147 -18.80 20.43 -1.46
C TYR A 147 -17.93 20.78 -0.24
N GLU A 148 -18.38 21.69 0.64
CA GLU A 148 -17.65 22.02 1.88
C GLU A 148 -17.48 20.83 2.83
N GLU A 149 -18.48 19.93 2.89
CA GLU A 149 -18.39 18.73 3.72
C GLU A 149 -17.37 17.73 3.15
N LEU A 150 -17.32 17.60 1.83
CA LEU A 150 -16.33 16.76 1.14
C LEU A 150 -14.93 17.33 1.29
N ARG A 151 -14.78 18.65 1.17
CA ARG A 151 -13.51 19.34 1.40
C ARG A 151 -13.01 19.10 2.82
N GLY A 152 -13.85 19.27 3.84
CA GLY A 152 -13.45 19.02 5.23
C GLY A 152 -13.01 17.57 5.49
N GLN A 153 -13.59 16.60 4.77
CA GLN A 153 -13.13 15.21 4.84
C GLN A 153 -11.75 15.01 4.19
N VAL A 154 -11.50 15.65 3.04
CA VAL A 154 -10.17 15.63 2.40
C VAL A 154 -9.13 16.23 3.33
N GLU A 155 -9.41 17.40 3.91
CA GLU A 155 -8.53 18.09 4.85
C GLU A 155 -8.26 17.21 6.08
N ALA A 156 -9.28 16.57 6.66
CA ALA A 156 -9.11 15.67 7.80
C ALA A 156 -8.25 14.44 7.48
N ILE A 157 -8.39 13.84 6.28
CA ILE A 157 -7.55 12.71 5.85
C ILE A 157 -6.11 13.18 5.66
N ILE A 158 -5.90 14.35 5.05
CA ILE A 158 -4.55 14.93 4.87
C ILE A 158 -3.91 15.16 6.24
N GLU A 159 -4.58 15.85 7.16
CA GLU A 159 -4.06 16.15 8.50
C GLU A 159 -3.71 14.88 9.29
N MET A 160 -4.49 13.80 9.13
CA MET A 160 -4.24 12.53 9.81
C MET A 160 -2.99 11.80 9.30
N HIS A 161 -2.60 12.02 8.05
CA HIS A 161 -1.51 11.30 7.38
C HIS A 161 -0.37 12.19 6.89
N VAL A 162 -0.37 13.48 7.26
CA VAL A 162 0.82 14.31 7.19
C VAL A 162 1.87 13.65 8.08
N LEU A 163 2.86 13.03 7.45
CA LEU A 163 3.99 12.46 8.15
C LEU A 163 4.71 13.61 8.90
N PRO A 164 5.02 13.45 10.20
CA PRO A 164 5.89 14.37 10.91
C PRO A 164 7.32 14.37 10.35
#